data_AF-A0AAU8WFJ3-F1
#
_entry.id   AF-A0AAU8WFJ3-F1
#
_cell.length_a   1.000
_cell.length_b   1.000
_cell.length_c   1.000
_cell.angle_alpha   90.00
_cell.angle_beta   90.00
_cell.angle_gamma   90.00
#
_symmetry.space_group_name_H-M   'P 1'
#
loop_
_entity.id
_entity.type
_entity.pdbx_description
1 polymer ?
#
loop_
_entity_poly.entity_id
_entity_poly.type
_entity_poly.pdbx_seq_one_letter_code
_entity_poly.pdbx_strand_id
1 'polypeptide(L)'
;MKVLQRTCNYIRSNLNQSIPRLNVAHIRNVKNERPISIAVNAEANFFKGVSILNKPRTRVSNMRQLLPLESFERISKAYESKDVRLVARDSAFLGLQRAVRSERFELDNFKSKFPYLTVANGSLRTIVTGLKGIVEFDDGQMKDIAKEILDTQICGVPFSQFGTCSGSARDLVANASYQQEKIIIKHLNELFEKVALHLVGAEV
;
A
#
# COMPACT_ATOMS: atom_id res chain seq x y z
N MET A 1 -25.41 7.61 -42.69
CA MET A 1 -25.94 6.86 -41.51
C MET A 1 -25.48 5.40 -41.41
N LYS A 2 -25.31 4.61 -42.48
CA LYS A 2 -24.94 3.17 -42.39
C LYS A 2 -23.52 2.87 -41.87
N VAL A 3 -22.58 3.82 -41.95
CA VAL A 3 -21.18 3.62 -41.53
C VAL A 3 -21.04 3.67 -40.00
N LEU A 4 -21.67 4.66 -39.34
CA LEU A 4 -21.69 4.78 -37.88
C LEU A 4 -22.28 3.53 -37.19
N GLN A 5 -23.34 2.96 -37.76
CA GLN A 5 -23.96 1.74 -37.24
C GLN A 5 -23.01 0.53 -37.28
N ARG A 6 -22.17 0.43 -38.33
CA ARG A 6 -21.16 -0.64 -38.44
C ARG A 6 -20.03 -0.45 -37.44
N THR A 7 -19.56 0.78 -37.23
CA THR A 7 -18.52 1.08 -36.25
C THR A 7 -18.98 0.82 -34.82
N CYS A 8 -20.22 1.19 -34.47
CA CYS A 8 -20.81 0.89 -33.17
C CYS A 8 -20.97 -0.62 -32.92
N ASN A 9 -21.37 -1.38 -33.95
CA ASN A 9 -21.50 -2.83 -33.83
C ASN A 9 -20.14 -3.53 -33.66
N TYR A 10 -19.09 -3.02 -34.33
CA TYR A 10 -17.72 -3.52 -34.19
C TYR A 10 -17.11 -3.25 -32.81
N ILE A 11 -17.35 -2.05 -32.25
CA ILE A 11 -16.91 -1.71 -30.88
C ILE A 11 -17.65 -2.58 -29.85
N ARG A 12 -18.96 -2.79 -30.05
CA ARG A 12 -19.79 -3.61 -29.16
C ARG A 12 -19.38 -5.09 -29.16
N SER A 13 -19.00 -5.65 -30.31
CA SER A 13 -18.51 -7.03 -30.38
C SER A 13 -17.15 -7.21 -29.69
N ASN A 14 -16.23 -6.25 -29.83
CA ASN A 14 -14.93 -6.29 -29.17
C ASN A 14 -15.01 -6.11 -27.65
N LEU A 15 -15.91 -5.24 -27.17
CA LEU A 15 -16.18 -5.12 -25.73
C LEU A 15 -16.73 -6.43 -25.17
N ASN A 16 -17.71 -7.06 -25.83
CA ASN A 16 -18.32 -8.30 -25.34
C ASN A 16 -17.38 -9.51 -25.32
N GLN A 17 -16.39 -9.57 -26.21
CA GLN A 17 -15.36 -10.62 -26.18
C GLN A 17 -14.32 -10.42 -25.05
N SER A 18 -14.22 -9.21 -24.51
CA SER A 18 -13.24 -8.84 -23.47
C SER A 18 -13.79 -8.98 -22.04
N ILE A 19 -15.12 -9.06 -21.87
CA ILE A 19 -15.80 -9.13 -20.56
C ILE A 19 -15.42 -10.37 -19.72
N PRO A 20 -15.22 -11.59 -20.25
CA PRO A 20 -14.85 -12.72 -19.38
C PRO A 20 -13.43 -12.65 -18.81
N ARG A 21 -12.61 -11.65 -19.20
CA ARG A 21 -11.24 -11.44 -18.68
C ARG A 21 -11.11 -10.26 -17.73
N LEU A 22 -12.19 -9.52 -17.49
CA LEU A 22 -12.21 -8.38 -16.58
C LEU A 22 -12.82 -8.83 -15.25
N ASN A 23 -11.97 -9.07 -14.25
CA ASN A 23 -12.38 -9.35 -12.88
C ASN A 23 -12.87 -8.04 -12.23
N VAL A 24 -14.01 -7.54 -12.68
CA VAL A 24 -14.65 -6.34 -12.14
C VAL A 24 -15.79 -6.81 -11.26
N ALA A 25 -15.63 -6.63 -9.95
CA ALA A 25 -16.70 -6.82 -8.98
C ALA A 25 -17.94 -6.05 -9.45
N HIS A 26 -19.00 -6.80 -9.76
CA HIS A 26 -20.26 -6.27 -10.22
C HIS A 26 -20.97 -5.61 -9.03
N ILE A 27 -20.85 -4.30 -8.87
CA ILE A 27 -21.63 -3.54 -7.89
C ILE A 27 -23.06 -3.46 -8.43
N ARG A 28 -23.94 -4.35 -7.96
CA ARG A 28 -25.38 -4.23 -8.21
C ARG A 28 -25.93 -3.11 -7.33
N ASN A 29 -26.71 -2.23 -7.97
CA ASN A 29 -27.40 -1.11 -7.36
C ASN A 29 -28.55 -1.67 -6.48
N VAL A 30 -28.37 -1.69 -5.16
CA VAL A 30 -29.37 -2.19 -4.21
C VAL A 30 -30.34 -1.04 -3.89
N LYS A 31 -31.39 -0.89 -4.70
CA LYS A 31 -32.61 -0.22 -4.26
C LYS A 31 -33.63 -1.30 -3.91
N ASN A 32 -34.07 -1.27 -2.66
CA ASN A 32 -35.13 -2.07 -2.05
C ASN A 32 -34.76 -3.54 -1.83
N GLU A 33 -34.31 -3.87 -0.62
CA GLU A 33 -34.81 -5.01 0.16
C GLU A 33 -34.26 -4.93 1.61
N ARG A 34 -35.05 -5.46 2.55
CA ARG A 34 -35.02 -5.24 4.01
C ARG A 34 -33.67 -5.60 4.67
N PRO A 35 -33.35 -5.05 5.86
CA PRO A 35 -32.10 -5.37 6.56
C PRO A 35 -32.09 -6.86 6.93
N ILE A 36 -31.26 -7.63 6.25
CA ILE A 36 -30.93 -8.99 6.68
C ILE A 36 -29.88 -8.84 7.79
N SER A 37 -30.31 -9.06 9.03
CA SER A 37 -29.43 -9.28 10.16
C SER A 37 -28.63 -10.57 9.91
N ILE A 38 -27.36 -10.45 9.53
CA ILE A 38 -26.47 -11.60 9.47
C ILE A 38 -25.76 -11.70 10.81
N ALA A 39 -26.28 -12.57 11.67
CA ALA A 39 -25.56 -13.12 12.80
C ALA A 39 -24.32 -13.85 12.27
N VAL A 40 -23.14 -13.40 12.71
CA VAL A 40 -21.87 -14.03 12.37
C VAL A 40 -21.74 -15.31 13.20
N ASN A 41 -22.23 -16.43 12.67
CA ASN A 41 -21.83 -17.74 13.16
C ASN A 41 -20.43 -18.02 12.65
N ALA A 42 -19.48 -17.95 13.57
CA ALA A 42 -18.14 -18.48 13.41
C ALA A 42 -18.23 -20.01 13.37
N GLU A 43 -18.01 -20.60 12.20
CA GLU A 43 -17.20 -21.82 12.04
C GLU A 43 -17.05 -22.23 10.56
N ALA A 44 -15.78 -22.42 10.18
CA ALA A 44 -15.29 -23.37 9.16
C ALA A 44 -15.61 -23.06 7.68
N ASN A 45 -14.70 -22.98 6.70
CA ASN A 45 -13.31 -23.42 6.55
C ASN A 45 -12.71 -22.69 5.33
N PHE A 46 -11.50 -22.12 5.41
CA PHE A 46 -10.58 -22.15 4.28
C PHE A 46 -9.12 -22.06 4.76
N PHE A 47 -8.33 -23.02 4.24
CA PHE A 47 -6.89 -23.26 4.41
C PHE A 47 -6.42 -23.96 5.70
N LYS A 48 -6.47 -25.30 5.64
CA LYS A 48 -5.48 -26.20 6.24
C LYS A 48 -4.08 -25.87 5.70
N GLY A 49 -3.11 -25.80 6.61
CA GLY A 49 -1.68 -25.89 6.29
C GLY A 49 -0.89 -24.61 6.56
N VAL A 50 -0.59 -24.36 7.84
CA VAL A 50 0.73 -24.03 8.41
C VAL A 50 0.48 -23.67 9.87
N SER A 51 0.77 -24.62 10.76
CA SER A 51 0.79 -24.43 12.21
C SER A 51 2.01 -23.58 12.57
N ILE A 52 1.86 -22.26 12.66
CA ILE A 52 2.77 -21.39 13.40
C ILE A 52 2.04 -20.98 14.69
N LEU A 53 1.94 -21.93 15.62
CA LEU A 53 1.65 -21.59 17.01
C LEU A 53 2.98 -21.37 17.74
N ASN A 54 3.02 -20.26 18.47
CA ASN A 54 3.87 -19.99 19.63
C ASN A 54 5.34 -19.63 19.36
N LYS A 55 5.56 -18.40 18.88
CA LYS A 55 6.61 -17.56 19.44
C LYS A 55 5.99 -16.32 20.08
N PRO A 56 6.41 -15.91 21.29
CA PRO A 56 5.90 -14.69 21.91
C PRO A 56 6.21 -13.51 20.99
N ARG A 57 5.16 -12.82 20.53
CA ARG A 57 5.24 -11.57 19.77
C ARG A 57 5.77 -10.47 20.69
N THR A 58 7.08 -10.37 20.80
CA THR A 58 7.73 -9.15 21.30
C THR A 58 8.80 -8.77 20.32
N ARG A 59 8.53 -7.72 19.53
CA ARG A 59 9.47 -6.72 18.97
C ARG A 59 8.89 -6.02 17.73
N VAL A 60 7.69 -5.45 17.87
CA VAL A 60 7.42 -4.19 17.16
C VAL A 60 8.18 -3.12 17.97
N SER A 61 8.94 -2.22 17.35
CA SER A 61 9.56 -1.12 18.10
C SER A 61 8.44 -0.30 18.75
N ASN A 62 8.62 0.15 20.00
CA ASN A 62 7.62 0.94 20.72
C ASN A 62 7.13 2.17 19.91
N MET A 63 7.96 2.69 18.99
CA MET A 63 7.61 3.81 18.11
C MET A 63 6.57 3.48 17.04
N ARG A 64 6.53 2.24 16.53
CA ARG A 64 5.57 1.84 15.47
C ARG A 64 4.17 1.53 16.02
N GLN A 65 4.02 1.42 17.34
CA GLN A 65 2.76 1.07 18.00
C GLN A 65 1.96 2.28 18.50
N LEU A 66 2.58 3.45 18.68
CA LEU A 66 1.97 4.60 19.35
C LEU A 66 1.47 5.66 18.37
N LEU A 67 0.55 5.30 17.47
CA LEU A 67 -0.14 6.29 16.65
C LEU A 67 -1.55 6.54 17.21
N PRO A 68 -1.87 7.76 17.67
CA PRO A 68 -3.14 8.08 18.31
C PRO A 68 -4.35 7.86 17.38
N LEU A 69 -5.47 7.49 17.98
CA LEU A 69 -6.76 7.22 17.32
C LEU A 69 -7.38 8.48 16.67
N GLU A 70 -6.84 9.67 16.92
CA GLU A 70 -7.22 10.95 16.32
C GLU A 70 -7.10 10.97 14.78
N SER A 71 -6.32 10.04 14.22
CA SER A 71 -6.21 9.80 12.78
C SER A 71 -7.56 9.48 12.10
N PHE A 72 -8.55 8.94 12.82
CA PHE A 72 -9.87 8.62 12.24
C PHE A 72 -10.84 9.80 12.15
N GLU A 73 -10.75 10.81 13.03
CA GLU A 73 -11.64 12.00 12.99
C GLU A 73 -11.26 12.98 11.89
N ARG A 74 -9.98 13.07 11.51
CA ARG A 74 -9.57 13.87 10.33
C ARG A 74 -10.17 13.33 9.03
N ILE A 75 -10.25 12.01 8.91
CA ILE A 75 -10.78 11.34 7.70
C ILE A 75 -12.22 11.75 7.45
N SER A 76 -13.10 11.75 8.46
CA SER A 76 -14.51 12.12 8.27
C SER A 76 -14.65 13.58 7.80
N LYS A 77 -13.88 14.51 8.37
CA LYS A 77 -13.89 15.93 7.99
C LYS A 77 -13.32 16.19 6.58
N ALA A 78 -12.30 15.44 6.17
CA ALA A 78 -11.73 15.56 4.83
C ALA A 78 -12.71 15.09 3.75
N TYR A 79 -13.42 13.99 3.97
CA TYR A 79 -14.47 13.49 3.05
C TYR A 79 -15.70 14.41 2.96
N GLU A 80 -15.93 15.25 3.98
CA GLU A 80 -16.90 16.35 3.92
C GLU A 80 -16.38 17.56 3.13
N SER A 81 -15.07 17.69 2.96
CA SER A 81 -14.46 18.74 2.15
C SER A 81 -14.63 18.43 0.65
N LYS A 82 -15.00 19.45 -0.14
CA LYS A 82 -15.06 19.34 -1.61
C LYS A 82 -13.67 19.40 -2.26
N ASP A 83 -12.60 19.53 -1.47
CA ASP A 83 -11.24 19.67 -1.97
C ASP A 83 -10.57 18.30 -2.11
N VAL A 84 -10.50 17.83 -3.36
CA VAL A 84 -9.90 16.55 -3.73
C VAL A 84 -8.43 16.47 -3.33
N ARG A 85 -7.69 17.60 -3.29
CA ARG A 85 -6.27 17.61 -2.91
C ARG A 85 -6.09 17.29 -1.43
N LEU A 86 -6.92 17.89 -0.57
CA LEU A 86 -6.90 17.60 0.87
C LEU A 86 -7.27 16.14 1.15
N VAL A 87 -8.29 15.61 0.49
CA VAL A 87 -8.68 14.19 0.60
C VAL A 87 -7.54 13.25 0.15
N ALA A 88 -6.85 13.58 -0.94
CA ALA A 88 -5.74 12.78 -1.45
C ALA A 88 -4.53 12.81 -0.52
N ARG A 89 -4.20 13.99 0.03
CA ARG A 89 -3.14 14.16 1.04
C ARG A 89 -3.42 13.34 2.30
N ASP A 90 -4.62 13.45 2.85
CA ASP A 90 -4.99 12.73 4.08
C ASP A 90 -5.03 11.21 3.86
N SER A 91 -5.44 10.77 2.67
CA SER A 91 -5.34 9.36 2.25
C SER A 91 -3.89 8.88 2.17
N ALA A 92 -2.98 9.73 1.70
CA ALA A 92 -1.55 9.44 1.64
C ALA A 92 -0.96 9.29 3.05
N PHE A 93 -1.29 10.19 3.98
CA PHE A 93 -0.91 10.09 5.39
C PHE A 93 -1.41 8.81 6.04
N LEU A 94 -2.67 8.42 5.82
CA LEU A 94 -3.21 7.17 6.32
C LEU A 94 -2.44 5.95 5.77
N GLY A 95 -2.07 6.01 4.48
CA GLY A 95 -1.21 5.02 3.86
C GLY A 95 0.13 4.90 4.57
N LEU A 96 0.80 6.03 4.85
CA LEU A 96 2.06 6.06 5.61
C LEU A 96 1.88 5.45 7.00
N GLN A 97 0.89 5.90 7.77
CA GLN A 97 0.57 5.40 9.10
C GLN A 97 0.33 3.88 9.12
N ARG A 98 -0.33 3.33 8.11
CA ARG A 98 -0.53 1.88 7.98
C ARG A 98 0.77 1.16 7.65
N ALA A 99 1.59 1.73 6.77
CA ALA A 99 2.83 1.12 6.34
C ALA A 99 3.87 1.09 7.47
N VAL A 100 4.05 2.18 8.23
CA VAL A 100 5.01 2.19 9.35
C VAL A 100 4.64 1.25 10.50
N ARG A 101 3.35 0.91 10.65
CA ARG A 101 2.89 -0.13 11.60
C ARG A 101 3.26 -1.55 11.17
N SER A 102 3.80 -1.76 9.97
CA SER A 102 4.22 -3.10 9.54
C SER A 102 5.41 -3.61 10.35
N GLU A 103 5.53 -4.93 10.43
CA GLU A 103 6.69 -5.59 11.00
C GLU A 103 7.99 -5.14 10.32
N ARG A 104 9.11 -5.22 11.05
CA ARG A 104 10.43 -4.95 10.49
C ARG A 104 10.75 -6.01 9.45
N PHE A 105 11.49 -5.62 8.43
CA PHE A 105 12.03 -6.59 7.47
C PHE A 105 13.15 -7.37 8.15
N GLU A 106 13.11 -8.69 8.01
CA GLU A 106 14.11 -9.62 8.53
C GLU A 106 14.70 -10.43 7.38
N LEU A 107 15.95 -10.88 7.52
CA LEU A 107 16.65 -11.68 6.50
C LEU A 107 15.87 -12.93 6.11
N ASP A 108 15.25 -13.57 7.11
CA ASP A 108 14.55 -14.81 6.89
C ASP A 108 13.31 -14.58 6.00
N ASN A 109 13.41 -15.06 4.77
CA ASN A 109 12.37 -14.98 3.73
C ASN A 109 12.15 -13.58 3.14
N PHE A 110 13.06 -12.61 3.28
CA PHE A 110 12.86 -11.28 2.67
C PHE A 110 12.73 -11.36 1.15
N LYS A 111 13.65 -12.05 0.46
CA LYS A 111 13.59 -12.23 -1.00
C LYS A 111 12.29 -12.86 -1.48
N SER A 112 11.84 -13.92 -0.82
CA SER A 112 10.60 -14.62 -1.20
C SER A 112 9.35 -13.80 -0.88
N LYS A 113 9.40 -12.95 0.16
CA LYS A 113 8.31 -12.03 0.51
C LYS A 113 8.27 -10.76 -0.33
N PHE A 114 9.38 -10.34 -0.95
CA PHE A 114 9.49 -9.07 -1.68
C PHE A 114 8.35 -8.81 -2.69
N PRO A 115 7.91 -9.78 -3.52
CA PRO A 115 6.77 -9.57 -4.41
C PRO A 115 5.47 -9.20 -3.67
N TYR A 116 5.21 -9.81 -2.52
CA TYR A 116 4.02 -9.53 -1.71
C TYR A 116 4.09 -8.16 -1.02
N LEU A 117 5.30 -7.70 -0.70
CA LEU A 117 5.52 -6.37 -0.10
C LEU A 117 5.29 -5.23 -1.11
N THR A 118 5.33 -5.53 -2.42
CA THR A 118 5.32 -4.55 -3.51
C THR A 118 4.05 -4.56 -4.36
N VAL A 119 3.05 -5.37 -4.00
CA VAL A 119 1.74 -5.43 -4.68
C VAL A 119 0.60 -5.11 -3.73
N ALA A 120 -0.54 -4.67 -4.28
CA ALA A 120 -1.75 -4.34 -3.52
C ALA A 120 -1.45 -3.48 -2.27
N ASN A 121 -1.72 -4.01 -1.08
CA ASN A 121 -1.52 -3.37 0.22
C ASN A 121 -0.20 -3.77 0.91
N GLY A 122 0.77 -4.30 0.15
CA GLY A 122 2.10 -4.60 0.67
C GLY A 122 2.77 -3.36 1.26
N SER A 123 3.56 -3.54 2.32
CA SER A 123 4.09 -2.40 3.10
C SER A 123 5.01 -1.49 2.28
N LEU A 124 5.87 -2.05 1.40
CA LEU A 124 6.75 -1.27 0.52
C LEU A 124 5.95 -0.47 -0.52
N ARG A 125 4.93 -1.07 -1.13
CA ARG A 125 4.06 -0.33 -2.06
C ARG A 125 3.29 0.77 -1.35
N THR A 126 2.75 0.47 -0.17
CA THR A 126 1.93 1.40 0.61
C THR A 126 2.74 2.61 1.05
N ILE A 127 3.95 2.42 1.58
CA ILE A 127 4.80 3.54 2.03
C ILE A 127 5.25 4.40 0.84
N VAL A 128 5.68 3.78 -0.27
CA VAL A 128 6.14 4.53 -1.46
C VAL A 128 4.98 5.30 -2.09
N THR A 129 3.78 4.72 -2.13
CA THR A 129 2.57 5.40 -2.63
C THR A 129 2.20 6.58 -1.74
N GLY A 130 2.23 6.39 -0.42
CA GLY A 130 1.98 7.47 0.54
C GLY A 130 2.98 8.61 0.37
N LEU A 131 4.28 8.33 0.28
CA LEU A 131 5.31 9.35 0.09
C LEU A 131 5.12 10.12 -1.22
N LYS A 132 4.80 9.44 -2.32
CA LYS A 132 4.49 10.10 -3.60
C LYS A 132 3.26 11.01 -3.47
N GLY A 133 2.23 10.56 -2.75
CA GLY A 133 1.06 11.38 -2.44
C GLY A 133 1.40 12.65 -1.64
N ILE A 134 2.27 12.56 -0.63
CA ILE A 134 2.75 13.75 0.09
C ILE A 134 3.51 14.69 -0.84
N VAL A 135 4.38 14.18 -1.70
CA VAL A 135 5.12 15.02 -2.66
C VAL A 135 4.20 15.77 -3.63
N GLU A 136 3.08 15.17 -3.99
CA GLU A 136 2.13 15.71 -4.98
C GLU A 136 1.09 16.66 -4.36
N PHE A 137 0.61 16.36 -3.15
CA PHE A 137 -0.53 17.04 -2.54
C PHE A 137 -0.20 17.86 -1.29
N ASP A 138 1.02 17.80 -0.79
CA ASP A 138 1.49 18.62 0.33
C ASP A 138 2.51 19.68 -0.14
N ASP A 139 2.86 20.61 0.76
CA ASP A 139 3.80 21.70 0.49
C ASP A 139 4.83 21.85 1.63
N GLY A 140 5.90 22.61 1.34
CA GLY A 140 6.94 22.93 2.32
C GLY A 140 7.75 21.71 2.81
N GLN A 141 8.06 21.71 4.11
CA GLN A 141 9.06 20.80 4.68
C GLN A 141 8.68 19.31 4.56
N MET A 142 7.39 18.96 4.67
CA MET A 142 6.93 17.57 4.55
C MET A 142 7.16 17.00 3.16
N LYS A 143 6.90 17.80 2.12
CA LYS A 143 7.18 17.45 0.73
C LYS A 143 8.67 17.25 0.48
N ASP A 144 9.50 18.15 0.99
CA ASP A 144 10.96 18.06 0.83
C ASP A 144 11.53 16.80 1.49
N ILE A 145 11.09 16.49 2.70
CA ILE A 145 11.48 15.26 3.42
C ILE A 145 10.99 14.02 2.66
N ALA A 146 9.74 14.00 2.20
CA ALA A 146 9.20 12.86 1.46
C ALA A 146 9.97 12.60 0.16
N LYS A 147 10.35 13.67 -0.56
CA LYS A 147 11.17 13.59 -1.76
C LYS A 147 12.57 13.05 -1.45
N GLU A 148 13.23 13.56 -0.42
CA GLU A 148 14.56 13.08 0.02
C GLU A 148 14.53 11.57 0.34
N ILE A 149 13.48 11.10 1.03
CA ILE A 149 13.30 9.68 1.35
C ILE A 149 13.12 8.85 0.07
N LEU A 150 12.30 9.30 -0.88
CA LEU A 150 12.07 8.61 -2.15
C LEU A 150 13.33 8.51 -3.02
N ASP A 151 14.17 9.53 -2.98
CA ASP A 151 15.40 9.64 -3.76
C ASP A 151 16.60 8.93 -3.10
N THR A 152 16.45 8.50 -1.84
CA THR A 152 17.52 7.78 -1.11
C THR A 152 17.92 6.50 -1.84
N GLN A 153 19.22 6.35 -2.09
CA GLN A 153 19.77 5.21 -2.82
C GLN A 153 20.01 4.01 -1.90
N ILE A 154 19.48 2.86 -2.28
CA ILE A 154 19.74 1.57 -1.64
C ILE A 154 20.49 0.71 -2.65
N CYS A 155 21.79 0.53 -2.43
CA CYS A 155 22.67 -0.20 -3.35
C CYS A 155 22.56 0.29 -4.82
N GLY A 156 22.44 1.61 -5.02
CA GLY A 156 22.34 2.23 -6.35
C GLY A 156 20.94 2.24 -6.96
N VAL A 157 19.92 1.79 -6.24
CA VAL A 157 18.51 1.88 -6.67
C VAL A 157 17.76 2.85 -5.74
N PRO A 158 17.05 3.87 -6.26
CA PRO A 158 16.28 4.77 -5.43
C PRO A 158 15.14 4.04 -4.72
N PHE A 159 14.86 4.43 -3.48
CA PHE A 159 13.80 3.83 -2.66
C PHE A 159 12.42 3.89 -3.34
N SER A 160 12.16 4.92 -4.14
CA SER A 160 10.95 5.05 -4.96
C SER A 160 10.63 3.87 -5.88
N GLN A 161 11.63 3.04 -6.22
CA GLN A 161 11.47 1.84 -7.04
C GLN A 161 11.12 0.59 -6.21
N PHE A 162 11.39 0.59 -4.90
CA PHE A 162 11.13 -0.55 -4.01
C PHE A 162 9.65 -0.78 -3.74
N GLY A 163 8.76 0.11 -4.18
CA GLY A 163 7.30 -0.07 -4.11
C GLY A 163 6.71 -0.87 -5.27
N THR A 164 7.53 -1.38 -6.19
CA THR A 164 7.09 -2.06 -7.43
C THR A 164 7.62 -3.49 -7.50
N CYS A 165 6.80 -4.41 -8.00
CA CYS A 165 7.16 -5.83 -8.12
C CYS A 165 7.98 -6.17 -9.38
N SER A 166 8.38 -5.16 -10.15
CA SER A 166 9.17 -5.28 -11.39
C SER A 166 10.21 -4.16 -11.46
N GLY A 167 11.25 -4.35 -12.27
CA GLY A 167 12.29 -3.36 -12.50
C GLY A 167 13.46 -3.46 -11.52
N SER A 168 14.26 -2.39 -11.43
CA SER A 168 15.60 -2.42 -10.85
C SER A 168 15.63 -2.88 -9.39
N ALA A 169 14.65 -2.48 -8.55
CA ALA A 169 14.61 -2.89 -7.15
C ALA A 169 14.33 -4.39 -7.00
N ARG A 170 13.41 -4.94 -7.82
CA ARG A 170 13.15 -6.38 -7.85
C ARG A 170 14.39 -7.14 -8.30
N ASP A 171 15.04 -6.69 -9.36
CA ASP A 171 16.20 -7.39 -9.92
C ASP A 171 17.40 -7.33 -8.97
N LEU A 172 17.57 -6.19 -8.28
CA LEU A 172 18.53 -6.05 -7.18
C LEU A 172 18.26 -7.08 -6.07
N VAL A 173 17.03 -7.15 -5.55
CA VAL A 173 16.69 -8.06 -4.43
C VAL A 173 16.81 -9.52 -4.83
N ALA A 174 16.38 -9.90 -6.04
CA ALA A 174 16.49 -11.26 -6.54
C ALA A 174 17.96 -11.72 -6.57
N ASN A 175 18.84 -10.87 -7.11
CA ASN A 175 20.26 -11.20 -7.34
C ASN A 175 21.20 -10.82 -6.19
N ALA A 176 20.70 -10.17 -5.13
CA ALA A 176 21.53 -9.70 -4.02
C ALA A 176 22.31 -10.85 -3.36
N SER A 177 23.59 -10.65 -3.08
CA SER A 177 24.29 -11.53 -2.15
C SER A 177 23.70 -11.42 -0.73
N TYR A 178 23.99 -12.39 0.15
CA TYR A 178 23.55 -12.32 1.55
C TYR A 178 23.97 -11.03 2.27
N GLN A 179 25.17 -10.52 1.98
CA GLN A 179 25.65 -9.25 2.55
C GLN A 179 24.89 -8.04 1.98
N GLN A 180 24.60 -8.05 0.67
CA GLN A 180 23.78 -7.00 0.07
C GLN A 180 22.35 -7.01 0.60
N GLU A 181 21.76 -8.19 0.80
CA GLU A 181 20.43 -8.33 1.39
C GLU A 181 20.37 -7.74 2.81
N LYS A 182 21.40 -7.97 3.63
CA LYS A 182 21.53 -7.33 4.95
C LYS A 182 21.50 -5.80 4.86
N ILE A 183 22.26 -5.24 3.92
CA ILE A 183 22.34 -3.78 3.72
C ILE A 183 20.99 -3.23 3.26
N ILE A 184 20.35 -3.88 2.28
CA ILE A 184 19.04 -3.50 1.78
C ILE A 184 18.02 -3.48 2.91
N ILE A 185 17.92 -4.55 3.69
CA ILE A 185 16.98 -4.68 4.82
C ILE A 185 17.25 -3.63 5.88
N LYS A 186 18.52 -3.35 6.19
CA LYS A 186 18.90 -2.30 7.14
C LYS A 186 18.38 -0.94 6.67
N HIS A 187 18.71 -0.55 5.44
CA HIS A 187 18.28 0.74 4.89
C HIS A 187 16.76 0.86 4.77
N LEU A 188 16.07 -0.20 4.33
CA LEU A 188 14.60 -0.20 4.27
C LEU A 188 13.98 0.04 5.65
N ASN A 189 14.49 -0.64 6.68
CA ASN A 189 14.00 -0.43 8.03
C ASN A 189 14.30 0.99 8.54
N GLU A 190 15.49 1.54 8.27
CA GLU A 190 15.87 2.91 8.63
C GLU A 190 14.96 3.95 7.96
N LEU A 191 14.61 3.75 6.68
CA LEU A 191 13.68 4.63 5.96
C LEU A 191 12.27 4.57 6.55
N PHE A 192 11.79 3.40 6.94
CA PHE A 192 10.51 3.28 7.64
C PHE A 192 10.53 4.04 8.98
N GLU A 193 11.63 3.98 9.76
CA GLU A 193 11.75 4.78 10.98
C GLU A 193 11.84 6.29 10.66
N LYS A 194 12.52 6.70 9.59
CA LYS A 194 12.60 8.11 9.16
C LYS A 194 11.20 8.65 8.80
N VAL A 195 10.38 7.86 8.10
CA VAL A 195 8.97 8.20 7.83
C VAL A 195 8.17 8.30 9.12
N ALA A 196 8.32 7.33 10.04
CA ALA A 196 7.61 7.35 11.32
C ALA A 196 7.95 8.60 12.14
N LEU A 197 9.22 8.99 12.20
CA LEU A 197 9.68 10.12 13.00
C LEU A 197 9.31 11.48 12.40
N HIS A 198 9.55 11.66 11.10
CA HIS A 198 9.53 13.00 10.49
C HIS A 198 8.26 13.34 9.73
N LEU A 199 7.47 12.34 9.31
CA LEU A 199 6.24 12.57 8.56
C LEU A 199 5.01 12.21 9.36
N VAL A 200 5.06 11.13 10.14
CA VAL A 200 3.90 10.67 10.92
C VAL A 200 3.94 11.20 12.35
N GLY A 201 5.08 11.12 13.02
CA GLY A 201 5.26 11.57 14.40
C GLY A 201 5.36 13.10 14.54
N ALA A 202 5.60 13.82 13.44
CA ALA A 202 5.59 15.28 13.41
C ALA A 202 4.17 15.88 13.35
N GLU A 203 3.13 15.05 13.20
CA GLU A 203 1.73 15.49 13.23
C GLU A 203 1.10 15.49 14.65
N VAL A 204 1.85 15.09 15.69
CA VAL A 204 1.40 15.06 17.10
C VAL A 204 1.94 16.27 17.85
#